data_AF-A0A2V6H6V0-F1
#
_entry.id   AF-A0A2V6H6V0-F1
#
_cell.length_a   1.000
_cell.length_b   1.000
_cell.length_c   1.000
_cell.angle_alpha   90.00
_cell.angle_beta   90.00
_cell.angle_gamma   90.00
#
_symmetry.space_group_name_H-M   'P 1'
#
loop_
_entity.id
_entity.type
_entity.pdbx_description
1 polymer ?
#
loop_
_entity_poly.entity_id
_entity_poly.type
_entity_poly.pdbx_seq_one_letter_code
_entity_poly.pdbx_strand_id
1 'polypeptide(L)'
;MASGESKIFVAGKERILILLHCIAAAFCVFIFSAAFPFFSNIDEDLHFDLITQYSHAQVPRSFDRLREETLNWIVRYASPEFMFPPEQFPNGKFPAPLWKEPWSKVEPEIASTRAAWSSEINFESSQPPLYYALVSAWWWLGKYFGLAGLQSLYWIRFLNVSLVAMMVWLRT
;
A
#
# COMPACT_ATOMS: atom_id res chain seq x y z
N MET A 1 32.11 -18.32 39.14
CA MET A 1 31.97 -17.06 38.36
C MET A 1 31.92 -17.28 36.84
N ALA A 2 32.54 -18.31 36.25
CA ALA A 2 32.54 -18.55 34.79
C ALA A 2 31.17 -18.85 34.13
N SER A 3 30.16 -19.33 34.87
CA SER A 3 28.84 -19.65 34.30
C SER A 3 27.98 -18.41 33.98
N GLY A 4 28.26 -17.25 34.60
CA GLY A 4 27.52 -16.01 34.36
C GLY A 4 27.92 -15.33 33.06
N GLU A 5 29.22 -15.29 32.76
CA GLU A 5 29.76 -14.65 31.55
C GLU A 5 29.40 -15.40 30.27
N SER A 6 29.36 -16.75 30.29
CA SER A 6 28.96 -17.53 29.12
C SER A 6 27.48 -17.32 28.76
N LYS A 7 26.60 -17.21 29.75
CA LYS A 7 25.16 -16.93 29.54
C LYS A 7 24.94 -15.53 28.95
N ILE A 8 25.69 -14.53 29.40
CA ILE A 8 25.62 -13.16 28.89
C ILE A 8 26.09 -13.11 27.42
N PHE A 9 27.17 -13.83 27.09
CA PHE A 9 27.71 -13.87 25.73
C PHE A 9 26.79 -14.64 24.75
N VAL A 10 26.19 -15.74 25.19
CA VAL A 10 25.19 -16.49 24.41
C VAL A 10 23.94 -15.64 24.18
N ALA A 11 23.41 -14.98 25.22
CA ALA A 11 22.28 -14.07 25.09
C ALA A 11 22.57 -12.87 24.15
N GLY A 12 23.81 -12.37 24.14
CA GLY A 12 24.24 -11.32 23.20
C GLY A 12 24.24 -11.79 21.74
N LYS A 13 24.75 -13.00 21.47
CA LYS A 13 24.76 -13.60 20.13
C LYS A 13 23.36 -13.93 19.63
N GLU A 14 22.51 -14.47 20.50
CA GLU A 14 21.10 -14.75 20.18
C GLU A 14 20.40 -13.46 19.76
N ARG A 15 20.50 -12.38 20.55
CA ARG A 15 19.91 -11.07 20.19
C ARG A 15 20.40 -10.54 18.84
N ILE A 16 21.68 -10.74 18.52
CA ILE A 16 22.23 -10.34 17.22
C ILE A 16 21.59 -11.16 16.09
N LEU A 17 21.46 -12.48 16.25
CA LEU A 17 20.81 -13.34 15.25
C LEU A 17 19.34 -12.97 15.04
N ILE A 18 18.61 -12.69 16.12
CA ILE A 18 17.22 -12.22 16.07
C ILE A 18 17.12 -10.90 15.30
N LEU A 19 17.98 -9.94 15.63
CA LEU A 19 18.02 -8.65 14.95
C LEU A 19 18.32 -8.81 13.45
N LEU A 20 19.30 -9.64 13.10
CA LEU A 20 19.64 -9.92 11.70
C LEU A 20 18.47 -10.55 10.95
N HIS A 21 17.73 -11.47 11.59
CA HIS A 21 16.56 -12.10 10.98
C HIS A 21 15.42 -11.09 10.76
N CYS A 22 15.18 -10.21 11.74
CA CYS A 22 14.21 -9.13 11.63
C CYS A 22 14.57 -8.15 10.49
N ILE A 23 15.84 -7.77 10.39
CA ILE A 23 16.34 -6.88 9.32
C ILE A 23 16.19 -7.57 7.96
N ALA A 24 16.58 -8.84 7.84
CA ALA A 24 16.46 -9.58 6.59
C ALA A 24 14.99 -9.67 6.13
N ALA A 25 14.08 -10.00 7.04
CA ALA A 25 12.65 -10.05 6.76
C ALA A 25 12.09 -8.67 6.35
N ALA A 26 12.40 -7.63 7.12
CA ALA A 26 12.01 -6.24 6.82
C ALA A 26 12.52 -5.81 5.43
N PHE A 27 13.77 -6.14 5.11
CA PHE A 27 14.41 -5.77 3.85
C PHE A 27 13.75 -6.45 2.65
N CYS A 28 13.44 -7.74 2.75
CA CYS A 28 12.69 -8.46 1.72
C CYS A 28 11.31 -7.80 1.47
N VAL A 29 10.55 -7.53 2.54
CA VAL A 29 9.23 -6.89 2.42
C VAL A 29 9.35 -5.49 1.83
N PHE A 30 10.38 -4.73 2.21
CA PHE A 30 10.63 -3.40 1.67
C PHE A 30 10.88 -3.44 0.16
N ILE A 31 11.75 -4.34 -0.32
CA ILE A 31 12.03 -4.50 -1.76
C ILE A 31 10.75 -4.78 -2.53
N PHE A 32 9.96 -5.77 -2.10
CA PHE A 32 8.74 -6.13 -2.81
C PHE A 32 7.68 -5.03 -2.76
N SER A 33 7.54 -4.35 -1.61
CA SER A 33 6.60 -3.23 -1.45
C SER A 33 6.97 -2.04 -2.34
N ALA A 34 8.26 -1.81 -2.57
CA ALA A 34 8.76 -0.71 -3.40
C ALA A 34 8.78 -1.06 -4.90
N ALA A 35 8.97 -2.33 -5.26
CA ALA A 35 9.17 -2.74 -6.66
C ALA A 35 7.87 -2.82 -7.48
N PHE A 36 6.75 -3.19 -6.85
CA PHE A 36 5.47 -3.37 -7.54
C PHE A 36 4.60 -2.10 -7.49
N PRO A 37 3.69 -1.90 -8.45
CA PRO A 37 2.71 -0.80 -8.38
C PRO A 37 1.83 -0.94 -7.13
N PHE A 38 1.26 0.18 -6.68
CA PHE A 38 0.34 0.20 -5.53
C PHE A 38 -1.05 -0.31 -5.89
N PHE A 39 -1.53 0.00 -7.10
CA PHE A 39 -2.77 -0.55 -7.64
C PHE A 39 -2.39 -1.63 -8.64
N SER A 40 -2.56 -2.89 -8.25
CA SER A 40 -2.34 -4.06 -9.10
C SER A 40 -3.66 -4.67 -9.56
N ASN A 41 -3.61 -5.84 -10.19
CA ASN A 41 -4.78 -6.61 -10.61
C ASN A 41 -5.52 -7.32 -9.44
N ILE A 42 -5.07 -7.08 -8.20
CA ILE A 42 -5.73 -7.48 -6.95
C ILE A 42 -6.69 -6.34 -6.54
N ASP A 43 -7.61 -6.60 -5.61
CA ASP A 43 -8.57 -5.65 -5.00
C ASP A 43 -7.94 -4.55 -4.11
N GLU A 44 -6.68 -4.15 -4.38
CA GLU A 44 -5.94 -3.12 -3.64
C GLU A 44 -6.65 -1.75 -3.70
N ASP A 45 -7.38 -1.47 -4.78
CA ASP A 45 -8.20 -0.28 -4.95
C ASP A 45 -9.39 -0.24 -3.97
N LEU A 46 -10.05 -1.39 -3.73
CA LEU A 46 -11.12 -1.54 -2.76
C LEU A 46 -10.61 -1.37 -1.33
N HIS A 47 -9.45 -1.96 -1.03
CA HIS A 47 -8.77 -1.75 0.25
C HIS A 47 -8.37 -0.28 0.45
N PHE A 48 -7.90 0.39 -0.59
CA PHE A 48 -7.52 1.79 -0.52
C PHE A 48 -8.72 2.69 -0.24
N ASP A 49 -9.89 2.40 -0.80
CA ASP A 49 -11.12 3.14 -0.51
C ASP A 49 -11.53 3.03 0.96
N LEU A 50 -11.30 1.89 1.60
CA LEU A 50 -11.52 1.77 3.05
C LEU A 50 -10.51 2.62 3.82
N ILE A 51 -9.24 2.64 3.41
CA ILE A 51 -8.23 3.51 4.03
C ILE A 51 -8.65 4.99 3.92
N THR A 52 -9.18 5.43 2.77
CA THR A 52 -9.66 6.82 2.65
C THR A 52 -10.83 7.10 3.58
N GLN A 53 -11.83 6.23 3.64
CA GLN A 53 -12.99 6.38 4.53
C GLN A 53 -12.58 6.41 6.02
N TYR A 54 -11.74 5.47 6.47
CA TYR A 54 -11.27 5.42 7.85
C TYR A 54 -10.38 6.62 8.20
N SER A 55 -9.65 7.19 7.22
CA SER A 55 -8.87 8.42 7.44
C SER A 55 -9.75 9.63 7.78
N HIS A 56 -11.03 9.61 7.40
CA HIS A 56 -12.05 10.60 7.76
C HIS A 56 -12.91 10.18 8.95
N ALA A 57 -12.48 9.16 9.71
CA ALA A 57 -13.24 8.54 10.79
C ALA A 57 -14.62 8.00 10.37
N GLN A 58 -14.77 7.63 9.09
CA GLN A 58 -15.98 7.02 8.56
C GLN A 58 -15.81 5.51 8.51
N VAL A 59 -16.63 4.80 9.28
CA VAL A 59 -16.68 3.34 9.28
C VAL A 59 -17.77 2.90 8.31
N PRO A 60 -17.44 2.20 7.20
CA PRO A 60 -18.41 1.68 6.26
C PRO A 60 -19.36 0.69 6.96
N ARG A 61 -20.65 0.80 6.67
CA ARG A 61 -21.70 -0.09 7.22
C ARG A 61 -22.54 -0.78 6.14
N SER A 62 -22.25 -0.48 4.88
CA SER A 62 -22.93 -0.99 3.69
C SER A 62 -21.91 -1.18 2.57
N PHE A 63 -22.30 -1.96 1.55
CA PHE A 63 -21.55 -2.07 0.30
C PHE A 63 -21.90 -0.88 -0.59
N ASP A 64 -21.17 0.21 -0.39
CA ASP A 64 -21.30 1.42 -1.19
C ASP A 64 -20.33 1.37 -2.39
N ARG A 65 -20.55 2.28 -3.34
CA ARG A 65 -19.61 2.49 -4.45
C ARG A 65 -18.33 3.19 -3.96
N LEU A 66 -17.26 3.05 -4.73
CA LEU A 66 -16.00 3.77 -4.48
C LEU A 66 -16.23 5.27 -4.32
N ARG A 67 -15.59 5.88 -3.30
CA ARG A 67 -15.69 7.31 -3.04
C ARG A 67 -14.98 8.10 -4.13
N GLU A 68 -15.48 9.31 -4.38
CA GLU A 68 -14.88 10.22 -5.37
C GLU A 68 -13.41 10.56 -5.05
N GLU A 69 -13.08 10.69 -3.76
CA GLU A 69 -11.70 10.88 -3.32
C GLU A 69 -10.81 9.72 -3.78
N THR A 70 -11.23 8.48 -3.53
CA THR A 70 -10.50 7.27 -3.96
C THR A 70 -10.33 7.24 -5.47
N LEU A 71 -11.38 7.56 -6.24
CA LEU A 71 -11.31 7.63 -7.70
C LEU A 71 -10.26 8.66 -8.17
N ASN A 72 -10.11 9.80 -7.49
CA ASN A 72 -9.09 10.80 -7.83
C ASN A 72 -7.66 10.25 -7.69
N TRP A 73 -7.43 9.31 -6.77
CA TRP A 73 -6.15 8.62 -6.61
C TRP A 73 -5.96 7.53 -7.65
N ILE A 74 -6.95 6.64 -7.80
CA ILE A 74 -6.91 5.50 -8.73
C ILE A 74 -6.67 6.02 -10.14
N VAL A 75 -7.49 6.97 -10.61
CA VAL A 75 -7.41 7.44 -11.99
C VAL A 75 -6.07 8.12 -12.31
N ARG A 76 -5.38 8.67 -11.30
CA ARG A 76 -4.09 9.34 -11.48
C ARG A 76 -2.89 8.40 -11.37
N TYR A 77 -2.96 7.42 -10.47
CA TYR A 77 -1.82 6.59 -10.07
C TYR A 77 -1.99 5.11 -10.38
N ALA A 78 -3.13 4.69 -10.93
CA ALA A 78 -3.28 3.36 -11.48
C ALA A 78 -2.24 3.13 -12.58
N SER A 79 -1.77 1.90 -12.66
CA SER A 79 -0.76 1.47 -13.61
C SER A 79 -1.36 0.37 -14.49
N PRO A 80 -2.23 0.74 -15.45
CA PRO A 80 -2.92 -0.23 -16.31
C PRO A 80 -1.94 -1.11 -17.09
N GLU A 81 -0.71 -0.64 -17.33
CA GLU A 81 0.37 -1.40 -17.96
C GLU A 81 0.77 -2.68 -17.20
N PHE A 82 0.40 -2.82 -15.92
CA PHE A 82 0.58 -4.05 -15.14
C PHE A 82 -0.71 -4.89 -15.01
N MET A 83 -1.85 -4.36 -15.45
CA MET A 83 -3.15 -5.04 -15.40
C MET A 83 -3.50 -5.71 -16.73
N PHE A 84 -3.06 -5.13 -17.85
CA PHE A 84 -3.46 -5.54 -19.19
C PHE A 84 -2.25 -5.80 -20.10
N PRO A 85 -2.37 -6.73 -21.06
CA PRO A 85 -1.31 -6.97 -22.02
C PRO A 85 -1.22 -5.83 -23.07
N PRO A 86 -0.07 -5.64 -23.74
CA PRO A 86 0.18 -4.52 -24.66
C PRO A 86 -0.88 -4.35 -25.75
N GLU A 87 -1.48 -5.45 -26.22
CA GLU A 87 -2.45 -5.47 -27.31
C GLU A 87 -3.77 -4.74 -26.98
N GLN A 88 -4.04 -4.52 -25.69
CA GLN A 88 -5.22 -3.77 -25.23
C GLN A 88 -4.99 -2.25 -25.23
N PHE A 89 -3.77 -1.79 -25.52
CA PHE A 89 -3.44 -0.37 -25.59
C PHE A 89 -3.34 0.14 -27.03
N PRO A 90 -3.56 1.45 -27.26
CA PRO A 90 -3.39 2.05 -28.57
C PRO A 90 -2.02 1.75 -29.17
N ASN A 91 -2.00 1.22 -30.39
CA ASN A 91 -0.79 0.82 -31.12
C ASN A 91 0.03 -0.32 -30.48
N GLY A 92 -0.56 -1.11 -29.58
CA GLY A 92 0.14 -2.24 -28.96
C GLY A 92 1.28 -1.82 -28.03
N LYS A 93 1.23 -0.59 -27.51
CA LYS A 93 2.30 0.00 -26.69
C LYS A 93 1.73 0.48 -25.36
N PHE A 94 2.47 0.21 -24.29
CA PHE A 94 2.11 0.74 -22.98
C PHE A 94 2.12 2.28 -23.00
N PRO A 95 1.07 2.91 -22.44
CA PRO A 95 1.01 4.37 -22.34
C PRO A 95 2.07 4.87 -21.36
N ALA A 96 2.43 6.14 -21.49
CA ALA A 96 3.22 6.80 -20.45
C ALA A 96 2.38 6.90 -19.16
N PRO A 97 2.98 6.78 -17.97
CA PRO A 97 2.24 6.92 -16.72
C PRO A 97 1.50 8.27 -16.65
N LEU A 98 0.20 8.24 -16.37
CA LEU A 98 -0.66 9.43 -16.44
C LEU A 98 -0.19 10.57 -15.55
N TRP A 99 0.40 10.27 -14.40
CA TRP A 99 0.94 11.28 -13.48
C TRP A 99 2.18 12.03 -14.00
N LYS A 100 2.83 11.54 -15.07
CA LYS A 100 3.97 12.20 -15.72
C LYS A 100 3.56 13.09 -16.90
N GLU A 101 2.37 12.90 -17.45
CA GLU A 101 1.87 13.68 -18.58
C GLU A 101 1.12 14.94 -18.09
N PRO A 102 1.11 16.02 -18.89
CA PRO A 102 0.32 17.20 -18.61
C PRO A 102 -1.18 16.90 -18.68
N TRP A 103 -1.96 17.56 -17.81
CA TRP A 103 -3.40 17.33 -17.65
C TRP A 103 -4.19 17.35 -18.96
N SER A 104 -3.87 18.30 -19.85
CA SER A 104 -4.56 18.49 -21.13
C SER A 104 -4.50 17.28 -22.08
N LYS A 105 -3.52 16.39 -21.91
CA LYS A 105 -3.41 15.16 -22.71
C LYS A 105 -4.13 13.98 -22.08
N VAL A 106 -4.19 13.93 -20.75
CA VAL A 106 -4.71 12.78 -20.00
C VAL A 106 -6.18 12.93 -19.62
N GLU A 107 -6.76 14.13 -19.72
CA GLU A 107 -8.14 14.41 -19.33
C GLU A 107 -9.18 13.44 -19.94
N PRO A 108 -9.14 13.09 -21.25
CA PRO A 108 -10.10 12.13 -21.82
C PRO A 108 -9.95 10.73 -21.24
N GLU A 109 -8.71 10.29 -21.02
CA GLU A 109 -8.40 8.98 -20.44
C GLU A 109 -8.80 8.91 -18.97
N ILE A 110 -8.56 9.98 -18.22
CA ILE A 110 -9.00 10.16 -16.83
C ILE A 110 -10.53 10.10 -16.73
N ALA A 111 -11.25 10.78 -17.64
CA ALA A 111 -12.70 10.76 -17.66
C ALA A 111 -13.25 9.35 -17.96
N SER A 112 -12.66 8.66 -18.95
CA SER A 112 -13.01 7.28 -19.30
C SER A 112 -12.77 6.31 -18.14
N THR A 113 -11.58 6.37 -17.53
CA THR A 113 -11.22 5.53 -16.38
C THR A 113 -12.14 5.83 -15.20
N ARG A 114 -12.37 7.11 -14.87
CA ARG A 114 -13.32 7.47 -13.80
C ARG A 114 -14.70 6.87 -14.04
N ALA A 115 -15.22 6.93 -15.27
CA ALA A 115 -16.52 6.36 -15.60
C ALA A 115 -16.53 4.84 -15.35
N ALA A 116 -15.49 4.13 -15.79
CA ALA A 116 -15.37 2.68 -15.59
C ALA A 116 -15.35 2.27 -14.11
N TRP A 117 -14.61 3.00 -13.28
CA TRP A 117 -14.45 2.68 -11.85
C TRP A 117 -15.58 3.23 -10.97
N SER A 118 -16.37 4.20 -11.45
CA SER A 118 -17.42 4.85 -10.65
C SER A 118 -18.60 3.94 -10.28
N SER A 119 -18.79 2.84 -11.00
CA SER A 119 -19.82 1.84 -10.70
C SER A 119 -19.35 0.73 -9.77
N GLU A 120 -18.05 0.68 -9.46
CA GLU A 120 -17.45 -0.39 -8.67
C GLU A 120 -17.97 -0.37 -7.23
N ILE A 121 -18.38 -1.54 -6.73
CA ILE A 121 -18.94 -1.72 -5.39
C ILE A 121 -17.85 -2.26 -4.47
N ASN A 122 -17.65 -1.62 -3.34
CA ASN A 122 -16.63 -2.03 -2.38
C ASN A 122 -17.14 -3.13 -1.44
N PHE A 123 -16.98 -4.39 -1.86
CA PHE A 123 -17.31 -5.57 -1.05
C PHE A 123 -16.37 -5.79 0.15
N GLU A 124 -15.18 -5.18 0.13
CA GLU A 124 -14.21 -5.25 1.23
C GLU A 124 -14.70 -4.51 2.49
N SER A 125 -15.78 -3.72 2.38
CA SER A 125 -16.43 -3.05 3.52
C SER A 125 -16.89 -4.02 4.63
N SER A 126 -16.94 -5.32 4.36
CA SER A 126 -17.25 -6.36 5.35
C SER A 126 -16.05 -6.80 6.20
N GLN A 127 -14.82 -6.41 5.83
CA GLN A 127 -13.61 -6.83 6.54
C GLN A 127 -13.47 -6.17 7.92
N PRO A 128 -12.74 -6.81 8.86
CA PRO A 128 -12.54 -6.28 10.21
C PRO A 128 -11.89 -4.87 10.23
N PRO A 129 -12.39 -3.95 11.08
CA PRO A 129 -12.03 -2.53 11.04
C PRO A 129 -10.61 -2.22 11.50
N LEU A 130 -10.00 -3.10 12.29
CA LEU A 130 -8.75 -2.82 13.00
C LEU A 130 -7.59 -2.51 12.05
N TYR A 131 -7.49 -3.27 10.96
CA TYR A 131 -6.44 -3.07 9.96
C TYR A 131 -6.57 -1.69 9.32
N TYR A 132 -7.76 -1.32 8.85
CA TYR A 132 -7.97 -0.03 8.17
C TYR A 132 -7.80 1.16 9.11
N ALA A 133 -8.18 1.04 10.38
CA ALA A 133 -7.92 2.09 11.38
C ALA A 133 -6.41 2.31 11.58
N LEU A 134 -5.64 1.22 11.72
CA LEU A 134 -4.18 1.29 11.87
C LEU A 134 -3.51 1.90 10.62
N VAL A 135 -3.88 1.41 9.44
CA VAL A 135 -3.32 1.89 8.17
C VAL A 135 -3.66 3.36 7.93
N SER A 136 -4.88 3.79 8.27
CA SER A 136 -5.29 5.19 8.15
C SER A 136 -4.51 6.10 9.08
N ALA A 137 -4.25 5.67 10.31
CA ALA A 137 -3.39 6.41 11.25
C ALA A 137 -1.95 6.51 10.72
N TRP A 138 -1.42 5.41 10.18
CA TRP A 138 -0.11 5.39 9.54
C TRP A 138 -0.05 6.32 8.32
N TRP A 139 -1.10 6.37 7.50
CA TRP A 139 -1.18 7.26 6.35
C TRP A 139 -1.17 8.73 6.77
N TRP A 140 -1.93 9.09 7.81
CA TRP A 140 -1.91 10.43 8.40
C TRP A 140 -0.54 10.81 8.94
N LEU A 141 0.18 9.89 9.57
CA LEU A 141 1.56 10.10 10.00
C LEU A 141 2.48 10.45 8.81
N GLY A 142 2.33 9.77 7.68
CA GLY A 142 3.07 10.08 6.46
C GLY A 142 2.74 11.47 5.93
N LYS A 143 1.45 11.85 5.88
CA LYS A 143 1.02 13.20 5.49
C LYS A 143 1.58 14.27 6.42
N TYR A 144 1.66 14.01 7.72
CA TYR A 144 2.27 14.90 8.71
C TYR A 144 3.75 15.16 8.42
N PHE A 145 4.48 14.15 7.93
CA PHE A 145 5.86 14.30 7.44
C PHE A 145 5.98 14.91 6.03
N GLY A 146 4.87 15.35 5.43
CA GLY A 146 4.84 16.00 4.12
C GLY A 146 4.80 15.03 2.93
N LEU A 147 4.56 13.73 3.15
CA LEU A 147 4.43 12.76 2.05
C LEU A 147 3.13 13.00 1.28
N ALA A 148 3.27 13.27 -0.03
CA ALA A 148 2.17 13.59 -0.92
C ALA A 148 2.19 12.75 -2.20
N GLY A 149 1.04 12.63 -2.86
CA GLY A 149 0.90 11.88 -4.10
C GLY A 149 1.38 10.43 -3.97
N LEU A 150 2.15 9.96 -4.95
CA LEU A 150 2.65 8.59 -5.02
C LEU A 150 3.44 8.16 -3.76
N GLN A 151 4.22 9.07 -3.16
CA GLN A 151 4.98 8.77 -1.94
C GLN A 151 4.06 8.35 -0.78
N SER A 152 2.86 8.95 -0.71
CA SER A 152 1.85 8.66 0.29
C SER A 152 1.26 7.25 0.13
N LEU A 153 1.10 6.79 -1.12
CA LEU A 153 0.65 5.43 -1.43
C LEU A 153 1.72 4.39 -1.03
N TYR A 154 2.99 4.61 -1.38
CA TYR A 154 4.06 3.69 -0.97
C TYR A 154 4.32 3.70 0.54
N TRP A 155 4.14 4.85 1.19
CA TRP A 155 4.20 4.95 2.64
C TRP A 155 3.21 3.99 3.31
N ILE A 156 1.96 3.90 2.81
CA ILE A 156 0.98 2.92 3.30
C ILE A 156 1.55 1.50 3.26
N ARG A 157 2.18 1.10 2.15
CA ARG A 157 2.76 -0.26 2.01
C ARG A 157 3.89 -0.51 2.99
N PHE A 158 4.68 0.51 3.30
CA PHE A 158 5.82 0.37 4.22
C PHE A 158 5.41 0.09 5.67
N LEU A 159 4.13 0.23 6.02
CA LEU A 159 3.62 -0.31 7.29
C LEU A 159 3.90 -1.82 7.41
N ASN A 160 3.79 -2.58 6.31
CA ASN A 160 4.04 -4.02 6.29
C ASN A 160 5.48 -4.37 6.71
N VAL A 161 6.45 -3.49 6.43
CA VAL A 161 7.84 -3.67 6.85
C VAL A 161 7.93 -3.71 8.38
N SER A 162 7.29 -2.76 9.06
CA SER A 162 7.24 -2.72 10.52
C SER A 162 6.46 -3.90 11.09
N LEU A 163 5.31 -4.25 10.52
CA LEU A 163 4.48 -5.36 10.99
C LEU A 163 5.22 -6.71 10.88
N VAL A 164 5.87 -6.99 9.76
CA VAL A 164 6.63 -8.24 9.57
C VAL A 164 7.85 -8.29 10.48
N ALA A 165 8.59 -7.19 10.62
CA ALA A 165 9.72 -7.13 11.56
C ALA A 165 9.27 -7.43 13.00
N MET A 166 8.15 -6.85 13.44
CA MET A 166 7.56 -7.12 14.75
C MET A 166 7.10 -8.57 14.90
N MET A 167 6.46 -9.16 13.88
CA MET A 167 6.03 -10.55 13.92
C MET A 167 7.22 -11.52 14.04
N VAL A 168 8.31 -11.26 13.31
CA VAL A 168 9.53 -12.07 13.41
C VAL A 168 10.11 -11.94 14.81
N TRP A 169 10.26 -10.70 15.30
CA TRP A 169 10.77 -10.42 16.64
C TRP A 169 9.98 -11.12 17.76
N LEU A 170 8.64 -11.12 17.68
CA LEU A 170 7.78 -11.76 18.70
C LEU A 170 7.85 -13.29 18.69
N ARG A 171 8.30 -13.91 17.59
CA ARG A 171 8.41 -15.36 17.43
C ARG A 171 9.81 -15.90 17.69
N THR A 172 10.81 -15.03 17.87
CA THR A 172 12.22 -15.41 18.10
C THR A 172 12.64 -15.16 19.54
#